data_AF-A0A7W9FGF0-F1
#
_entry.id   AF-A0A7W9FGF0-F1
#
_cell.length_a   1.000
_cell.length_b   1.000
_cell.length_c   1.000
_cell.angle_alpha   90.00
_cell.angle_beta   90.00
_cell.angle_gamma   90.00
#
_symmetry.space_group_name_H-M   'P 1'
#
loop_
_entity.id
_entity.type
_entity.pdbx_description
1 polymer ?
#
loop_
_entity_poly.entity_id
_entity_poly.type
_entity_poly.pdbx_seq_one_letter_code
_entity_poly.pdbx_strand_id
1 'polypeptide(L)'
;MLNDWREEREIREVLKGLARQRVALILQPGDVRVIERALMDSDRTDAILLTCEMRGWVEIMERAVPRGRLAPDGSLPKGPMFDSVGHTYKLTDSGWNAINRSHVWTMLGGFLAFLSLLATFVVAS
;
A
#
# COMPACT_ATOMS: atom_id res chain seq x y z
N MET A 1 6.79 5.17 -22.39
CA MET A 1 7.95 4.81 -21.55
C MET A 1 8.09 5.66 -20.28
N LEU A 2 8.36 6.98 -20.34
CA LEU A 2 8.48 7.80 -19.12
C LEU A 2 7.18 7.93 -18.33
N ASN A 3 6.04 8.06 -19.02
CA ASN A 3 4.72 8.11 -18.39
C ASN A 3 4.37 6.78 -17.72
N ASP A 4 4.56 5.66 -18.41
CA ASP A 4 4.30 4.32 -17.87
C ASP A 4 5.12 4.04 -16.60
N TRP A 5 6.39 4.47 -16.58
CA TRP A 5 7.24 4.32 -15.39
C TRP A 5 6.76 5.18 -14.22
N ARG A 6 6.29 6.41 -14.50
CA ARG A 6 5.71 7.28 -13.48
C ARG A 6 4.42 6.70 -12.91
N GLU A 7 3.55 6.18 -13.76
CA GLU A 7 2.30 5.52 -13.32
C GLU A 7 2.59 4.29 -12.48
N GLU A 8 3.50 3.42 -12.90
CA GLU A 8 3.85 2.22 -12.14
C GLU A 8 4.50 2.58 -10.78
N ARG A 9 5.23 3.70 -10.72
CA ARG A 9 5.76 4.24 -9.46
C ARG A 9 4.63 4.74 -8.55
N GLU A 10 3.66 5.47 -9.08
CA GLU A 10 2.49 5.92 -8.32
C GLU A 10 1.70 4.73 -7.76
N ILE A 11 1.45 3.70 -8.58
CA ILE A 11 0.78 2.46 -8.15
C ILE A 11 1.54 1.83 -6.99
N ARG A 12 2.86 1.72 -7.08
CA ARG A 12 3.68 1.15 -6.02
C ARG A 12 3.61 1.94 -4.72
N GLU A 13 3.57 3.27 -4.78
CA GLU A 13 3.44 4.11 -3.58
C GLU A 13 2.06 3.96 -2.94
N VAL A 14 0.98 3.86 -3.73
CA VAL A 14 -0.37 3.56 -3.20
C VAL A 14 -0.41 2.19 -2.52
N LEU A 15 0.14 1.15 -3.16
CA LEU A 15 0.20 -0.19 -2.58
C LEU A 15 1.01 -0.25 -1.28
N LYS A 16 2.16 0.45 -1.22
CA LYS A 16 2.94 0.59 0.03
C LYS A 16 2.17 1.34 1.11
N GLY A 17 1.43 2.38 0.72
CA GLY A 17 0.56 3.13 1.63
C GLY A 17 -0.52 2.22 2.23
N LEU A 18 -1.21 1.47 1.37
CA LEU A 18 -2.22 0.48 1.79
C LEU A 18 -1.63 -0.56 2.76
N ALA A 19 -0.46 -1.12 2.43
CA ALA A 19 0.23 -2.11 3.27
C ALA A 19 0.65 -1.56 4.65
N ARG A 20 0.73 -0.23 4.80
CA ARG A 20 1.13 0.44 6.04
C ARG A 20 -0.05 0.94 6.86
N GLN A 21 -1.28 0.82 6.37
CA GLN A 21 -2.48 1.18 7.12
C GLN A 21 -2.63 0.28 8.33
N ARG A 22 -3.06 0.88 9.44
CA ARG A 22 -3.32 0.16 10.69
C ARG A 22 -4.54 0.76 11.37
N VAL A 23 -5.35 -0.08 12.00
CA VAL A 23 -6.40 0.41 12.90
C VAL A 23 -5.72 0.82 14.20
N ALA A 24 -5.75 2.12 14.51
CA ALA A 24 -5.18 2.64 15.75
C ALA A 24 -6.09 2.32 16.95
N LEU A 25 -7.37 2.61 16.79
CA LEU A 25 -8.36 2.43 17.83
C LEU A 25 -9.76 2.32 17.23
N ILE A 26 -10.71 1.88 18.05
CA ILE A 26 -12.13 1.81 17.72
C ILE A 26 -12.85 2.77 18.67
N LEU A 27 -13.49 3.79 18.11
CA LEU A 27 -14.25 4.77 18.89
C LEU A 27 -15.62 4.22 19.28
N GLN A 28 -16.00 4.50 20.52
CA GLN A 28 -17.34 4.23 21.05
C GLN A 28 -18.05 5.56 21.36
N PRO A 29 -19.38 5.64 21.19
CA PRO A 29 -20.26 4.58 20.66
C PRO A 29 -20.22 4.49 19.12
N GLY A 30 -20.44 3.29 18.57
CA GLY A 30 -20.66 3.09 17.12
C GLY A 30 -19.54 2.34 16.37
N ASP A 31 -18.61 1.71 17.08
CA ASP A 31 -17.56 0.85 16.51
C ASP A 31 -16.78 1.47 15.35
N VAL A 32 -16.51 2.78 15.43
CA VAL A 32 -15.86 3.52 14.34
C VAL A 32 -14.36 3.26 14.35
N ARG A 33 -13.85 2.62 13.31
CA ARG A 33 -12.42 2.31 13.15
C ARG A 33 -11.63 3.55 12.77
N VAL A 34 -10.69 3.95 13.61
CA VAL A 34 -9.73 5.00 13.28
C VAL A 34 -8.52 4.38 12.60
N ILE A 35 -8.28 4.77 11.35
CA ILE A 35 -7.21 4.21 10.52
C ILE A 35 -6.02 5.17 10.48
N GLU A 36 -4.88 4.73 10.99
CA GLU A 36 -3.60 5.40 10.80
C GLU A 36 -3.10 5.24 9.37
N ARG A 37 -2.45 6.29 8.87
CA ARG A 37 -1.88 6.33 7.52
C ARG A 37 -2.92 5.98 6.45
N ALA A 38 -4.17 6.38 6.70
CA ALA A 38 -5.23 6.29 5.71
C ALA A 38 -4.76 6.90 4.38
N LEU A 39 -5.10 6.25 3.27
CA LEU A 39 -4.74 6.74 1.95
C LEU A 39 -5.50 8.04 1.69
N MET A 40 -4.87 8.93 0.93
CA MET A 40 -5.53 10.17 0.53
C MET A 40 -6.73 9.85 -0.35
N ASP A 41 -7.91 10.26 0.10
CA ASP A 41 -9.19 10.08 -0.59
C ASP A 41 -9.23 11.09 -1.76
N SER A 42 -8.95 10.58 -2.96
CA SER A 42 -8.88 11.33 -4.22
C SER A 42 -9.19 10.40 -5.39
N ASP A 43 -9.79 10.95 -6.45
CA ASP A 43 -10.16 10.20 -7.66
C ASP A 43 -8.98 9.44 -8.27
N ARG A 44 -7.77 10.00 -8.16
CA ARG A 44 -6.54 9.37 -8.65
C ARG A 44 -6.18 8.14 -7.83
N THR A 45 -6.26 8.21 -6.50
CA THR A 45 -6.02 7.06 -5.62
C THR A 45 -7.03 5.97 -5.92
N ASP A 46 -8.30 6.33 -6.09
CA ASP A 46 -9.37 5.37 -6.36
C ASP A 46 -9.20 4.67 -7.72
N ALA A 47 -8.85 5.42 -8.77
CA ALA A 47 -8.54 4.84 -10.08
C ALA A 47 -7.35 3.86 -10.02
N ILE A 48 -6.34 4.18 -9.21
CA ILE A 48 -5.19 3.29 -8.97
C ILE A 48 -5.64 2.02 -8.23
N LEU A 49 -6.46 2.15 -7.18
CA LEU A 49 -6.95 1.01 -6.39
C LEU A 49 -7.83 0.09 -7.23
N LEU A 50 -8.72 0.63 -8.07
CA LEU A 50 -9.50 -0.14 -9.04
C LEU A 50 -8.60 -0.87 -10.05
N THR A 51 -7.53 -0.21 -10.53
CA THR A 51 -6.54 -0.87 -11.39
C THR A 51 -5.83 -2.02 -10.67
N CYS A 52 -5.49 -1.83 -9.39
CA CYS A 52 -4.89 -2.88 -8.58
C CYS A 52 -5.85 -4.03 -8.33
N GLU A 53 -7.15 -3.75 -8.15
CA GLU A 53 -8.20 -4.76 -8.00
C GLU A 53 -8.30 -5.60 -9.28
N MET A 54 -8.37 -4.96 -10.46
CA MET A 54 -8.39 -5.66 -11.75
C MET A 54 -7.15 -6.53 -11.98
N ARG A 55 -5.98 -6.12 -11.46
CA ARG A 55 -4.74 -6.91 -11.50
C ARG A 55 -4.68 -8.01 -10.43
N GLY A 56 -5.66 -8.09 -9.54
CA GLY A 56 -5.71 -9.03 -8.42
C GLY A 56 -4.74 -8.71 -7.28
N TRP A 57 -4.16 -7.50 -7.25
CA TRP A 57 -3.19 -7.06 -6.23
C TRP A 57 -3.85 -6.59 -4.94
N VAL A 58 -5.11 -6.17 -5.02
CA VAL A 58 -5.94 -5.83 -3.87
C VAL A 58 -7.31 -6.49 -4.03
N GLU A 59 -7.98 -6.69 -2.91
CA GLU A 59 -9.34 -7.23 -2.83
C GLU A 59 -10.22 -6.28 -2.02
N ILE A 60 -11.46 -6.06 -2.44
CA ILE A 60 -12.43 -5.27 -1.68
C ILE A 60 -12.96 -6.12 -0.53
N MET A 61 -12.70 -5.71 0.71
CA MET A 61 -13.26 -6.35 1.90
C MET A 61 -14.68 -5.91 2.20
N GLU A 62 -14.92 -4.60 2.18
CA GLU A 62 -16.21 -4.00 2.53
C GLU A 62 -16.52 -2.92 1.49
N ARG A 63 -17.76 -2.90 1.00
CA ARG A 63 -18.26 -1.89 0.07
C ARG A 63 -19.08 -0.86 0.83
N ALA A 64 -19.05 0.38 0.34
CA ALA A 64 -19.87 1.48 0.84
C ALA A 64 -19.70 1.77 2.35
N VAL A 65 -18.45 1.80 2.81
CA VAL A 65 -18.09 2.14 4.19
C VAL A 65 -18.07 3.67 4.34
N PRO A 66 -18.81 4.24 5.32
CA PRO A 66 -18.72 5.67 5.64
C PRO A 66 -17.30 6.05 6.05
N ARG A 67 -16.78 7.13 5.49
CA ARG A 67 -15.44 7.65 5.74
C ARG A 67 -15.54 9.09 6.20
N GLY A 68 -14.56 9.47 7.00
CA GLY A 68 -14.42 10.81 7.55
C GLY A 68 -12.97 11.10 7.84
N ARG A 69 -12.63 12.37 7.94
CA ARG A 69 -11.28 12.83 8.26
C ARG A 69 -11.25 13.45 9.66
N LEU A 70 -10.20 13.13 10.40
CA LEU A 70 -9.90 13.82 11.65
C LEU A 70 -9.37 15.22 11.36
N ALA A 71 -9.52 16.13 12.32
CA ALA A 71 -8.93 17.45 12.24
C ALA A 71 -7.38 17.36 12.31
N PRO A 72 -6.64 18.40 11.86
CA PRO A 72 -5.18 18.36 11.83
C PRO A 72 -4.51 18.15 13.21
N ASP A 73 -5.22 18.50 14.28
CA ASP A 73 -4.81 18.29 15.67
C ASP A 73 -5.16 16.89 16.20
N GLY A 74 -5.72 16.01 15.35
CA GLY A 74 -6.19 14.67 15.70
C GLY A 74 -7.52 14.66 16.43
N SER A 75 -8.17 15.82 16.63
CA SER A 75 -9.48 15.88 17.25
C SER A 75 -10.59 15.43 16.29
N LEU A 76 -11.72 15.02 16.87
CA LEU A 76 -12.92 14.71 16.08
C LEU A 76 -13.46 16.00 15.44
N PRO A 77 -13.93 15.94 14.18
CA PRO A 77 -14.54 17.09 13.54
C PRO A 77 -15.77 17.55 14.34
N LYS A 78 -15.94 18.87 14.50
CA LYS A 78 -17.11 19.47 15.17
C LYS A 78 -18.40 19.36 14.34
N GLY A 79 -18.30 18.92 13.09
CA GLY A 79 -19.40 18.74 12.15
C GLY A 79 -19.75 17.26 11.91
N PRO A 80 -20.28 16.89 10.74
CA PRO A 80 -20.56 15.48 10.43
C PRO A 80 -19.27 14.65 10.50
N MET A 81 -19.35 13.51 11.18
CA MET A 81 -18.20 12.60 11.37
C MET A 81 -17.80 11.91 10.06
N PHE A 82 -18.74 11.73 9.14
CA PHE A 82 -18.52 11.08 7.85
C PHE A 82 -18.96 12.03 6.73
N ASP A 83 -18.13 12.19 5.72
CA ASP A 83 -18.31 13.08 4.57
C ASP A 83 -18.23 12.36 3.22
N SER A 84 -17.70 11.13 3.20
CA SER A 84 -17.62 10.32 1.99
C SER A 84 -17.99 8.85 2.27
N VAL A 85 -18.17 8.09 1.20
CA VAL A 85 -18.44 6.65 1.25
C VAL A 85 -17.44 5.99 0.31
N GLY A 86 -16.73 4.96 0.79
CA GLY A 86 -15.70 4.29 0.00
C GLY A 86 -15.57 2.80 0.27
N HIS A 87 -14.57 2.17 -0.35
CA HIS A 87 -14.31 0.74 -0.22
C HIS A 87 -13.15 0.47 0.74
N THR A 88 -13.25 -0.52 1.61
CA THR A 88 -12.07 -0.99 2.35
C THR A 88 -11.35 -2.03 1.52
N TYR A 89 -10.06 -1.83 1.29
CA TYR A 89 -9.24 -2.74 0.49
C TYR A 89 -8.30 -3.53 1.38
N LYS A 90 -8.07 -4.79 1.00
CA LYS A 90 -7.03 -5.66 1.55
C LYS A 90 -5.98 -5.93 0.49
N LEU A 91 -4.72 -5.97 0.90
CA LEU A 91 -3.64 -6.39 0.04
C LEU A 91 -3.64 -7.92 -0.09
N THR A 92 -3.56 -8.43 -1.32
CA THR A 92 -3.42 -9.86 -1.58
C THR A 92 -1.95 -10.29 -1.56
N ASP A 93 -1.67 -11.59 -1.56
CA ASP A 93 -0.30 -12.11 -1.66
C ASP A 93 0.37 -11.67 -2.98
N SER A 94 -0.40 -11.57 -4.06
CA SER A 94 0.10 -11.10 -5.35
C SER A 94 0.46 -9.60 -5.29
N GLY A 95 -0.33 -8.79 -4.60
CA GLY A 95 -0.04 -7.37 -4.36
C GLY A 95 1.18 -7.17 -3.46
N TRP A 96 1.35 -8.01 -2.44
CA TRP A 96 2.55 -8.01 -1.60
C TRP A 96 3.81 -8.33 -2.43
N ASN A 97 3.73 -9.34 -3.30
CA ASN A 97 4.83 -9.67 -4.20
C ASN A 97 5.10 -8.53 -5.20
N ALA A 98 4.07 -7.85 -5.71
CA ALA A 98 4.24 -6.70 -6.60
C ALA A 98 5.02 -5.54 -5.94
N ILE A 99 4.81 -5.30 -4.64
CA ILE A 99 5.60 -4.32 -3.86
C ILE A 99 7.05 -4.79 -3.70
N ASN A 100 7.28 -6.06 -3.38
CA ASN A 100 8.59 -6.57 -2.97
C ASN A 100 9.44 -7.17 -4.12
N ARG A 101 8.91 -7.26 -5.35
CA ARG A 101 9.59 -7.87 -6.50
C ARG A 101 10.96 -7.25 -6.81
N SER A 102 11.14 -5.95 -6.54
CA SER A 102 12.44 -5.29 -6.70
C SER A 102 13.48 -5.79 -5.70
N HIS A 103 13.07 -6.16 -4.49
CA HIS A 103 13.97 -6.64 -3.45
C HIS A 103 14.55 -8.01 -3.78
N VAL A 104 13.73 -8.87 -4.41
CA VAL A 104 14.14 -10.21 -4.87
C VAL A 104 15.28 -10.12 -5.89
N TRP A 105 15.19 -9.21 -6.86
CA TRP A 105 16.25 -9.00 -7.84
C TRP A 105 17.54 -8.46 -7.21
N THR A 106 17.44 -7.54 -6.24
CA THR A 106 18.61 -7.04 -5.50
C THR A 106 19.28 -8.15 -4.67
N MET A 107 18.50 -8.98 -3.96
CA MET A 107 19.04 -10.12 -3.21
C MET A 107 19.73 -11.13 -4.12
N LEU A 108 19.12 -11.46 -5.27
CA LEU A 108 19.72 -12.37 -6.24
C LEU A 108 21.03 -11.82 -6.81
N GLY A 109 21.05 -10.53 -7.16
CA GLY A 109 22.27 -9.86 -7.64
C GLY A 109 23.39 -9.86 -6.60
N GLY A 110 23.07 -9.54 -5.35
CA GLY A 110 24.03 -9.60 -4.24
C GLY A 110 24.56 -11.02 -3.99
N PHE A 111 23.68 -12.02 -4.05
CA PHE A 111 24.06 -13.43 -3.91
C PHE A 111 25.00 -13.89 -5.03
N LEU A 112 24.70 -13.54 -6.28
CA LEU A 112 25.58 -13.84 -7.43
C LEU A 112 26.94 -13.16 -7.30
N ALA A 113 26.96 -11.90 -6.87
CA ALA A 113 28.22 -11.17 -6.63
C ALA A 113 29.06 -11.84 -5.53
N PHE A 114 28.42 -12.30 -4.45
CA PHE A 114 29.09 -13.01 -3.36
C PHE A 114 29.68 -14.36 -3.83
N LEU A 115 28.92 -15.15 -4.60
CA LEU A 115 29.42 -16.40 -5.19
C LEU A 115 30.60 -16.16 -6.14
N SER A 116 30.54 -15.10 -6.95
CA SER A 116 31.64 -14.72 -7.84
C SER A 116 32.91 -14.38 -7.07
N LEU A 117 32.78 -13.68 -5.94
CA LEU A 117 33.91 -13.36 -5.06
C LEU A 117 34.54 -14.64 -4.50
N LEU A 118 33.73 -15.56 -3.96
CA LEU A 118 34.21 -16.83 -3.43
C LEU A 118 34.91 -17.68 -4.48
N ALA A 119 34.34 -17.79 -5.68
CA ALA A 119 34.95 -18.52 -6.79
C ALA A 119 36.32 -17.93 -7.15
N THR A 120 36.45 -16.60 -7.13
CA THR A 120 37.74 -15.92 -7.37
C THR A 120 38.78 -16.28 -6.31
N PHE A 121 38.39 -16.30 -5.03
CA PHE A 121 39.29 -16.70 -3.94
C PHE A 121 39.73 -18.16 -4.04
N VAL A 122 38.81 -19.08 -4.37
CA VAL A 122 39.13 -20.51 -4.54
C VAL A 122 40.07 -20.75 -5.71
N VAL A 123 39.92 -20.02 -6.82
CA VAL A 123 40.83 -20.14 -7.97
C VAL A 123 42.21 -19.51 -7.70
N ALA A 124 42.28 -18.52 -6.81
CA ALA A 124 43.52 -17.82 -6.46
C ALA A 124 44.34 -18.51 -5.35
N SER A 125 43.84 -19.60 -4.75
CA SER A 125 44.52 -20.41 -3.72
C SER A 125 45.04 -21.72 -4.31
#